data_AF-I3D5J8-F1
#
_entry.id   AF-I3D5J8-F1
#
_cell.length_a   1.000
_cell.length_b   1.000
_cell.length_c   1.000
_cell.angle_alpha   90.00
_cell.angle_beta   90.00
_cell.angle_gamma   90.00
#
_symmetry.space_group_name_H-M   'P 1'
#
loop_
_entity.id
_entity.type
_entity.pdbx_description
1 polymer ?
#
loop_
_entity_poly.entity_id
_entity_poly.type
_entity_poly.pdbx_seq_one_letter_code
_entity_poly.pdbx_strand_id
1 'polypeptide(L)'
;MKKNKIQNIIILAVITIIIGAIIGYNYSVDQTKQKGFQFGVELAQIQEDVSQLQTKFYSEKNKWDEGDITKEDLQKYYEKHVKEFKEIISRYDKLTPPELFKSSVELFKLSSQTQLESDEEYIKWITTGDESARIRSDAQIQEAYEYENLGLLEFQSAKSGIKTYDEPEKFSAPQSGLTQKVIQISENMKNECDSQFKNGLGEFDSDQIEIDWFNCFNEAENWKIEHLP
;
A
#
# COMPACT_ATOMS: atom_id res chain seq x y z
N MET A 1 5.34 19.41 -0.17
CA MET A 1 3.96 19.95 -0.31
C MET A 1 3.08 19.33 -1.42
N LYS A 2 3.57 18.47 -2.34
CA LYS A 2 2.72 17.90 -3.43
C LYS A 2 2.17 16.48 -3.20
N LYS A 3 2.88 15.58 -2.50
CA LYS A 3 2.47 14.16 -2.36
C LYS A 3 1.24 13.96 -1.44
N ASN A 4 1.22 14.59 -0.27
CA ASN A 4 0.16 14.41 0.74
C ASN A 4 -1.21 14.94 0.27
N LYS A 5 -1.23 15.96 -0.60
CA LYS A 5 -2.48 16.46 -1.22
C LYS A 5 -3.05 15.47 -2.24
N ILE A 6 -2.20 14.73 -2.95
CA ILE A 6 -2.65 13.76 -3.96
C ILE A 6 -3.23 12.51 -3.27
N GLN A 7 -2.61 12.05 -2.18
CA GLN A 7 -3.09 10.90 -1.40
C GLN A 7 -4.48 11.12 -0.79
N ASN A 8 -4.72 12.28 -0.16
CA ASN A 8 -6.05 12.62 0.36
C ASN A 8 -7.12 12.75 -0.75
N ILE A 9 -6.74 13.14 -1.97
CA ILE A 9 -7.66 13.24 -3.11
C ILE A 9 -8.06 11.85 -3.62
N ILE A 10 -7.13 10.89 -3.65
CA ILE A 10 -7.37 9.52 -4.11
C ILE A 10 -8.35 8.79 -3.18
N ILE A 11 -8.12 8.86 -1.87
CA ILE A 11 -8.96 8.20 -0.86
C ILE A 11 -10.39 8.75 -0.86
N LEU A 12 -10.57 10.09 -0.88
CA LEU A 12 -11.89 10.72 -0.99
C LEU A 12 -12.63 10.35 -2.29
N ALA A 13 -11.91 10.13 -3.39
CA ALA A 13 -12.51 9.72 -4.65
C ALA A 13 -13.07 8.29 -4.60
N VAL A 14 -12.38 7.35 -3.96
CA VAL A 14 -12.82 5.95 -3.81
C VAL A 14 -14.15 5.87 -3.06
N ILE A 15 -14.25 6.54 -1.90
CA ILE A 15 -15.47 6.57 -1.08
C ILE A 15 -16.66 7.16 -1.86
N THR A 16 -16.44 8.28 -2.54
CA THR A 16 -17.50 8.96 -3.30
C THR A 16 -18.00 8.12 -4.48
N ILE A 17 -17.11 7.35 -5.12
CA ILE A 17 -17.45 6.43 -6.22
C ILE A 17 -18.24 5.22 -5.72
N ILE A 18 -17.88 4.64 -4.57
CA ILE A 18 -18.62 3.52 -3.99
C ILE A 18 -20.03 4.00 -3.58
N ILE A 19 -20.15 5.17 -2.93
CA ILE A 19 -21.45 5.76 -2.54
C ILE A 19 -22.31 6.12 -3.77
N GLY A 20 -21.74 6.74 -4.80
CA GLY A 20 -22.45 7.04 -6.05
C GLY A 20 -22.88 5.78 -6.82
N ALA A 21 -22.13 4.67 -6.66
CA ALA A 21 -22.48 3.38 -7.25
C ALA A 21 -23.70 2.72 -6.61
N ILE A 22 -23.90 2.94 -5.32
CA ILE A 22 -25.04 2.41 -4.54
C ILE A 22 -26.38 3.02 -5.01
N ILE A 23 -26.37 4.27 -5.48
CA ILE A 23 -27.60 5.00 -5.87
C ILE A 23 -28.05 4.66 -7.31
N GLY A 24 -27.13 4.46 -8.26
CA GLY A 24 -27.45 4.30 -9.69
C GLY A 24 -28.08 2.96 -10.11
N TYR A 25 -27.99 1.91 -9.29
CA TYR A 25 -28.52 0.57 -9.62
C TYR A 25 -29.99 0.35 -9.18
N ASN A 26 -30.59 1.35 -8.53
CA ASN A 26 -31.84 1.23 -7.75
C ASN A 26 -33.09 1.78 -8.46
N TYR A 27 -33.55 1.13 -9.54
CA TYR A 27 -34.92 1.37 -10.06
C TYR A 27 -35.79 0.11 -10.24
N SER A 28 -35.53 -1.01 -9.55
CA SER A 28 -36.59 -2.01 -9.32
C SER A 28 -36.25 -2.89 -8.12
N VAL A 29 -37.26 -3.32 -7.37
CA VAL A 29 -37.13 -3.94 -6.04
C VAL A 29 -37.11 -5.47 -6.16
N ASP A 30 -35.93 -6.08 -6.09
CA ASP A 30 -35.73 -7.54 -5.99
C ASP A 30 -34.75 -7.88 -4.85
N GLN A 31 -34.93 -9.01 -4.17
CA GLN A 31 -34.16 -9.44 -2.98
C GLN A 31 -32.63 -9.55 -3.24
N THR A 32 -32.23 -9.84 -4.49
CA THR A 32 -30.82 -9.83 -4.94
C THR A 32 -30.21 -8.42 -4.90
N LYS A 33 -31.01 -7.37 -5.14
CA LYS A 33 -30.54 -5.97 -5.08
C LYS A 33 -30.35 -5.48 -3.65
N GLN A 34 -31.15 -5.96 -2.69
CA GLN A 34 -30.94 -5.66 -1.27
C GLN A 34 -29.62 -6.24 -0.75
N LYS A 35 -29.28 -7.48 -1.12
CA LYS A 35 -28.00 -8.10 -0.74
C LYS A 35 -26.80 -7.38 -1.36
N GLY A 36 -26.88 -7.03 -2.66
CA GLY A 36 -25.84 -6.25 -3.33
C GLY A 36 -25.67 -4.84 -2.75
N PHE A 37 -26.77 -4.18 -2.40
CA PHE A 37 -26.77 -2.88 -1.73
C PHE A 37 -26.12 -2.96 -0.34
N GLN A 38 -26.50 -3.94 0.48
CA GLN A 38 -25.93 -4.15 1.80
C GLN A 38 -24.43 -4.42 1.72
N PHE A 39 -23.99 -5.30 0.82
CA PHE A 39 -22.57 -5.53 0.54
C PHE A 39 -21.84 -4.23 0.20
N GLY A 40 -22.38 -3.44 -0.73
CA GLY A 40 -21.77 -2.17 -1.14
C GLY A 40 -21.63 -1.17 0.00
N VAL A 41 -22.63 -1.07 0.87
CA VAL A 41 -22.60 -0.21 2.07
C VAL A 41 -21.55 -0.71 3.07
N GLU A 42 -21.51 -2.01 3.35
CA GLU A 42 -20.54 -2.60 4.27
C GLU A 42 -19.10 -2.41 3.78
N LEU A 43 -18.84 -2.63 2.49
CA LEU A 43 -17.54 -2.39 1.88
C LEU A 43 -17.16 -0.91 1.94
N ALA A 44 -18.08 0.00 1.62
CA ALA A 44 -17.85 1.45 1.72
C ALA A 44 -17.47 1.86 3.14
N GLN A 45 -18.17 1.33 4.14
CA GLN A 45 -17.89 1.62 5.54
C GLN A 45 -16.51 1.11 5.95
N ILE A 46 -16.10 -0.09 5.51
CA ILE A 46 -14.75 -0.60 5.80
C ILE A 46 -13.69 0.34 5.21
N GLN A 47 -13.86 0.75 3.94
CA GLN A 47 -12.93 1.67 3.26
C GLN A 47 -12.87 3.05 3.93
N GLU A 48 -14.02 3.59 4.35
CA GLU A 48 -14.09 4.82 5.13
C GLU A 48 -13.35 4.70 6.46
N ASP A 49 -13.54 3.60 7.18
CA ASP A 49 -12.88 3.39 8.47
C ASP A 49 -11.35 3.25 8.31
N VAL A 50 -10.87 2.57 7.25
CA VAL A 50 -9.44 2.54 6.90
C VAL A 50 -8.90 3.95 6.65
N SER A 51 -9.60 4.72 5.81
CA SER A 51 -9.26 6.11 5.46
C SER A 51 -9.15 7.01 6.69
N GLN A 52 -10.16 6.96 7.58
CA GLN A 52 -10.17 7.76 8.80
C GLN A 52 -9.04 7.38 9.74
N LEU A 53 -8.79 6.08 9.91
CA LEU A 53 -7.74 5.59 10.78
C LEU A 53 -6.35 6.00 10.26
N GLN A 54 -6.10 5.89 8.96
CA GLN A 54 -4.88 6.36 8.30
C GLN A 54 -4.70 7.88 8.36
N THR A 55 -5.75 8.64 8.10
CA THR A 55 -5.73 10.10 8.21
C THR A 55 -5.30 10.52 9.62
N LYS A 56 -5.81 9.82 10.63
CA LYS A 56 -5.45 10.07 12.03
C LYS A 56 -4.02 9.65 12.35
N PHE A 57 -3.54 8.52 11.81
CA PHE A 57 -2.14 8.09 11.95
C PHE A 57 -1.15 9.17 11.52
N TYR A 58 -1.33 9.72 10.32
CA TYR A 58 -0.48 10.80 9.82
C TYR A 58 -0.70 12.13 10.54
N SER A 59 -1.91 12.38 11.05
CA SER A 59 -2.16 13.56 11.89
C SER A 59 -1.40 13.51 13.20
N GLU A 60 -1.35 12.37 13.89
CA GLU A 60 -0.59 12.22 15.14
C GLU A 60 0.92 12.28 14.88
N LYS A 61 1.40 11.71 13.76
CA LYS A 61 2.78 11.91 13.29
C LYS A 61 3.12 13.40 13.17
N ASN A 62 2.29 14.18 12.47
CA ASN A 62 2.57 15.60 12.27
C ASN A 62 2.59 16.38 13.59
N LYS A 63 1.67 16.07 14.52
CA LYS A 63 1.68 16.67 15.86
C LYS A 63 2.98 16.37 16.61
N TRP A 64 3.51 15.16 16.48
CA TRP A 64 4.79 14.82 17.07
C TRP A 64 5.94 15.58 16.40
N ASP A 65 5.97 15.63 15.07
CA ASP A 65 6.97 16.41 14.30
C ASP A 65 6.95 17.91 14.67
N GLU A 66 5.77 18.46 14.98
CA GLU A 66 5.56 19.85 15.43
C GLU A 66 5.84 20.07 16.92
N GLY A 67 6.03 18.99 17.70
CA GLY A 67 6.27 19.04 19.15
C GLY A 67 5.01 19.21 20.01
N ASP A 68 3.82 19.05 19.43
CA ASP A 68 2.53 19.15 20.11
C ASP A 68 2.22 17.94 21.02
N ILE A 69 2.83 16.79 20.73
CA ILE A 69 2.73 15.57 21.55
C ILE A 69 4.10 14.95 21.80
N THR A 70 4.22 14.21 22.90
CA THR A 70 5.44 13.49 23.24
C THR A 70 5.60 12.20 22.43
N LYS A 71 6.82 11.64 22.42
CA LYS A 71 7.06 10.33 21.79
C LYS A 71 6.26 9.22 22.48
N GLU A 72 6.10 9.31 23.80
CA GLU A 72 5.34 8.38 24.62
C GLU A 72 3.84 8.44 24.28
N ASP A 73 3.29 9.64 24.10
CA ASP A 73 1.89 9.84 23.67
C ASP A 73 1.66 9.26 22.26
N LEU A 74 2.59 9.50 21.34
CA LEU A 74 2.54 8.95 19.98
C LEU A 74 2.57 7.41 19.99
N GLN A 75 3.48 6.81 20.75
CA GLN A 75 3.59 5.35 20.86
C GLN A 75 2.30 4.72 21.40
N LYS A 76 1.71 5.32 22.45
CA LYS A 76 0.44 4.85 23.00
C LYS A 76 -0.70 4.93 21.98
N TYR A 77 -0.73 5.98 21.16
CA TYR A 77 -1.68 6.07 20.05
C TYR A 77 -1.43 4.98 19.02
N TYR A 78 -0.18 4.75 18.61
CA TYR A 78 0.18 3.74 17.62
C TYR A 78 -0.13 2.30 18.04
N GLU A 79 0.03 1.94 19.30
CA GLU A 79 -0.41 0.64 19.82
C GLU A 79 -1.92 0.43 19.67
N LYS A 80 -2.70 1.51 19.88
CA LYS A 80 -4.15 1.48 19.71
C LYS A 80 -4.51 1.40 18.22
N HIS A 81 -3.86 2.21 17.39
CA HIS A 81 -4.02 2.23 15.94
C HIS A 81 -3.88 0.83 15.32
N VAL A 82 -2.80 0.11 15.63
CA VAL A 82 -2.56 -1.25 15.10
C VAL A 82 -3.69 -2.22 15.46
N LYS A 83 -4.23 -2.13 16.67
CA LYS A 83 -5.35 -2.98 17.12
C LYS A 83 -6.63 -2.64 16.35
N GLU A 84 -6.99 -1.36 16.28
CA GLU A 84 -8.18 -0.89 15.55
C GLU A 84 -8.08 -1.24 14.06
N PHE A 85 -6.90 -1.14 13.45
CA PHE A 85 -6.71 -1.47 12.05
C PHE A 85 -6.91 -2.97 11.78
N LYS A 86 -6.36 -3.84 12.65
CA LYS A 86 -6.57 -5.30 12.57
C LYS A 86 -8.05 -5.66 12.68
N GLU A 87 -8.79 -4.97 13.54
CA GLU A 87 -10.25 -5.14 13.65
C GLU A 87 -10.98 -4.72 12.37
N ILE A 88 -10.61 -3.58 11.76
CA ILE A 88 -11.17 -3.14 10.47
C ILE A 88 -10.88 -4.16 9.37
N ILE A 89 -9.64 -4.62 9.24
CA ILE A 89 -9.25 -5.62 8.22
C ILE A 89 -10.04 -6.93 8.40
N SER A 90 -10.30 -7.36 9.64
CA SER A 90 -11.10 -8.57 9.91
C SER A 90 -12.54 -8.50 9.38
N ARG A 91 -13.06 -7.30 9.07
CA ARG A 91 -14.42 -7.13 8.54
C ARG A 91 -14.51 -7.50 7.07
N TYR A 92 -13.42 -7.49 6.30
CA TYR A 92 -13.43 -8.01 4.93
C TYR A 92 -13.84 -9.48 4.88
N ASP A 93 -13.39 -10.29 5.84
CA ASP A 93 -13.71 -11.72 5.92
C ASP A 93 -15.18 -12.01 6.27
N LYS A 94 -15.91 -10.97 6.71
CA LYS A 94 -17.34 -11.05 7.03
C LYS A 94 -18.22 -10.63 5.86
N LEU A 95 -17.64 -10.03 4.83
CA LEU A 95 -18.38 -9.63 3.63
C LEU A 95 -18.84 -10.89 2.88
N THR A 96 -20.03 -10.82 2.30
CA THR A 96 -20.53 -11.82 1.36
C THR A 96 -20.65 -11.20 -0.04
N PRO A 97 -19.52 -10.92 -0.72
CA PRO A 97 -19.57 -10.29 -2.04
C PRO A 97 -20.22 -11.20 -3.07
N PRO A 98 -21.00 -10.65 -4.03
CA PRO A 98 -21.33 -11.38 -5.26
C PRO A 98 -20.06 -11.80 -5.99
N GLU A 99 -20.12 -12.90 -6.76
CA GLU A 99 -18.94 -13.51 -7.41
C GLU A 99 -18.11 -12.49 -8.20
N LEU A 100 -18.77 -11.61 -8.96
CA LEU A 100 -18.14 -10.57 -9.79
C LEU A 100 -17.29 -9.57 -9.00
N PHE A 101 -17.51 -9.42 -7.68
CA PHE A 101 -16.83 -8.44 -6.84
C PHE A 101 -15.75 -9.06 -5.95
N LYS A 102 -15.59 -10.39 -5.90
CA LYS A 102 -14.61 -11.04 -5.01
C LYS A 102 -13.19 -10.52 -5.23
N SER A 103 -12.72 -10.44 -6.48
CA SER A 103 -11.38 -9.92 -6.79
C SER A 103 -11.16 -8.49 -6.27
N SER A 104 -12.17 -7.62 -6.42
CA SER A 104 -12.07 -6.25 -5.90
C SER A 104 -11.97 -6.21 -4.37
N VAL A 105 -12.74 -7.06 -3.68
CA VAL A 105 -12.71 -7.15 -2.21
C VAL A 105 -11.37 -7.70 -1.71
N GLU A 106 -10.82 -8.70 -2.39
CA GLU A 106 -9.49 -9.23 -2.08
C GLU A 106 -8.40 -8.17 -2.24
N LEU A 107 -8.45 -7.36 -3.29
CA LEU A 107 -7.51 -6.25 -3.52
C LEU A 107 -7.64 -5.14 -2.47
N PHE A 108 -8.86 -4.76 -2.08
CA PHE A 108 -9.07 -3.79 -1.00
C PHE A 108 -8.58 -4.31 0.35
N LYS A 109 -8.79 -5.60 0.63
CA LYS A 109 -8.24 -6.25 1.83
C LYS A 109 -6.72 -6.23 1.82
N LEU A 110 -6.11 -6.64 0.71
CA LEU A 110 -4.67 -6.67 0.53
C LEU A 110 -4.06 -5.27 0.70
N SER A 111 -4.65 -4.25 0.06
CA SER A 111 -4.28 -2.86 0.29
C SER A 111 -4.29 -2.50 1.77
N SER A 112 -5.39 -2.80 2.48
CA SER A 112 -5.53 -2.47 3.91
C SER A 112 -4.48 -3.18 4.78
N GLN A 113 -4.14 -4.43 4.44
CA GLN A 113 -3.09 -5.20 5.11
C GLN A 113 -1.71 -4.58 4.88
N THR A 114 -1.38 -4.23 3.64
CA THR A 114 -0.10 -3.58 3.30
C THR A 114 0.01 -2.18 3.92
N GLN A 115 -1.10 -1.43 4.06
CA GLN A 115 -1.12 -0.16 4.81
C GLN A 115 -0.75 -0.37 6.28
N LEU A 116 -1.32 -1.41 6.92
CA LEU A 116 -0.97 -1.77 8.29
C LEU A 116 0.50 -2.20 8.44
N GLU A 117 1.02 -3.00 7.51
CA GLU A 117 2.43 -3.41 7.49
C GLU A 117 3.37 -2.19 7.37
N SER A 118 3.02 -1.25 6.51
CA SER A 118 3.70 0.04 6.38
C SER A 118 3.72 0.80 7.72
N ASP A 119 2.59 0.86 8.41
CA ASP A 119 2.49 1.56 9.70
C ASP A 119 3.32 0.85 10.77
N GLU A 120 3.32 -0.48 10.82
CA GLU A 120 4.14 -1.27 11.75
C GLU A 120 5.65 -1.04 11.53
N GLU A 121 6.11 -0.97 10.28
CA GLU A 121 7.51 -0.61 9.96
C GLU A 121 7.83 0.86 10.31
N TYR A 122 6.89 1.79 10.13
CA TYR A 122 7.07 3.18 10.57
C TYR A 122 7.21 3.27 12.09
N ILE A 123 6.34 2.57 12.84
CA ILE A 123 6.38 2.49 14.31
C ILE A 123 7.73 1.92 14.77
N LYS A 124 8.22 0.88 14.09
CA LYS A 124 9.53 0.29 14.34
C LYS A 124 10.65 1.30 14.15
N TRP A 125 10.65 2.07 13.05
CA TRP A 125 11.63 3.13 12.80
C TRP A 125 11.61 4.19 13.92
N ILE A 126 10.43 4.71 14.30
CA ILE A 126 10.32 5.69 15.40
C ILE A 126 10.88 5.16 16.72
N THR A 127 10.66 3.87 16.99
CA THR A 127 11.07 3.25 18.26
C THR A 127 12.57 2.97 18.28
N THR A 128 13.14 2.50 17.17
CA THR A 128 14.50 1.92 17.12
C THR A 128 15.53 2.78 16.39
N GLY A 129 15.10 3.70 15.52
CA GLY A 129 15.96 4.41 14.58
C GLY A 129 16.41 3.58 13.37
N ASP A 130 15.85 2.37 13.16
CA ASP A 130 16.18 1.50 12.03
C ASP A 130 15.71 2.12 10.70
N GLU A 131 16.64 2.72 9.97
CA GLU A 131 16.36 3.41 8.71
C GLU A 131 15.84 2.47 7.61
N SER A 132 16.19 1.18 7.67
CA SER A 132 15.64 0.18 6.74
C SER A 132 14.12 0.01 6.94
N ALA A 133 13.63 0.16 8.18
CA ALA A 133 12.20 0.11 8.48
C ALA A 133 11.46 1.31 7.88
N ARG A 134 12.07 2.50 7.89
CA ARG A 134 11.51 3.67 7.20
C ARG A 134 11.37 3.44 5.70
N ILE A 135 12.40 2.86 5.06
CA ILE A 135 12.39 2.55 3.63
C ILE A 135 11.31 1.51 3.30
N ARG A 136 11.18 0.46 4.10
CA ARG A 136 10.12 -0.56 3.95
C ARG A 136 8.72 0.06 4.07
N SER A 137 8.50 0.87 5.08
CA SER A 137 7.24 1.62 5.26
C SER A 137 6.90 2.46 4.03
N ASP A 138 7.84 3.29 3.56
CA ASP A 138 7.65 4.14 2.36
C ASP A 138 7.42 3.32 1.07
N ALA A 139 7.89 2.07 1.02
CA ALA A 139 7.66 1.17 -0.09
C ALA A 139 6.27 0.53 -0.03
N GLN A 140 5.92 -0.06 1.12
CA GLN A 140 4.64 -0.72 1.38
C GLN A 140 3.46 0.23 1.21
N ILE A 141 3.57 1.49 1.66
CA ILE A 141 2.45 2.43 1.49
C ILE A 141 2.15 2.71 0.02
N GLN A 142 3.15 2.69 -0.86
CA GLN A 142 2.95 2.89 -2.30
C GLN A 142 2.28 1.67 -2.93
N GLU A 143 2.74 0.48 -2.57
CA GLU A 143 2.15 -0.78 -2.98
C GLU A 143 0.69 -0.92 -2.52
N ALA A 144 0.38 -0.52 -1.29
CA ALA A 144 -0.98 -0.46 -0.79
C ALA A 144 -1.90 0.37 -1.70
N TYR A 145 -1.44 1.53 -2.18
CA TYR A 145 -2.22 2.36 -3.10
C TYR A 145 -2.33 1.74 -4.50
N GLU A 146 -1.35 0.97 -4.95
CA GLU A 146 -1.46 0.19 -6.18
C GLU A 146 -2.58 -0.85 -6.06
N TYR A 147 -2.62 -1.61 -4.96
CA TYR A 147 -3.70 -2.56 -4.69
C TYR A 147 -5.07 -1.89 -4.57
N GLU A 148 -5.15 -0.73 -3.93
CA GLU A 148 -6.41 0.04 -3.82
C GLU A 148 -6.91 0.48 -5.20
N ASN A 149 -6.03 1.01 -6.06
CA ASN A 149 -6.38 1.43 -7.41
C ASN A 149 -6.81 0.25 -8.29
N LEU A 150 -6.13 -0.90 -8.17
CA LEU A 150 -6.53 -2.13 -8.85
C LEU A 150 -7.90 -2.61 -8.36
N GLY A 151 -8.13 -2.58 -7.04
CA GLY A 151 -9.43 -2.93 -6.44
C GLY A 151 -10.55 -2.04 -6.96
N LEU A 152 -10.30 -0.73 -7.10
CA LEU A 152 -11.24 0.22 -7.66
C LEU A 152 -11.56 -0.08 -9.15
N LEU A 153 -10.53 -0.36 -9.95
CA LEU A 153 -10.69 -0.70 -11.37
C LEU A 153 -11.53 -1.98 -11.54
N GLU A 154 -11.23 -3.00 -10.75
CA GLU A 154 -11.96 -4.27 -10.71
C GLU A 154 -13.42 -4.07 -10.31
N PHE A 155 -13.66 -3.29 -9.26
CA PHE A 155 -15.01 -2.97 -8.79
C PHE A 155 -15.83 -2.24 -9.86
N GLN A 156 -15.24 -1.27 -10.56
CA GLN A 156 -15.90 -0.52 -11.64
C GLN A 156 -16.19 -1.40 -12.86
N SER A 157 -15.27 -2.31 -13.21
CA SER A 157 -15.42 -3.25 -14.32
C SER A 157 -16.55 -4.25 -14.07
N ALA A 158 -16.64 -4.78 -12.84
CA ALA A 158 -17.73 -5.64 -12.41
C ALA A 158 -19.08 -4.92 -12.45
N LYS A 159 -19.14 -3.67 -11.96
CA LYS A 159 -20.36 -2.84 -11.96
C LYS A 159 -20.86 -2.52 -13.37
N SER A 160 -19.96 -2.23 -14.31
CA SER A 160 -20.30 -1.88 -15.69
C SER A 160 -20.70 -3.10 -16.54
N GLY A 161 -20.60 -4.32 -16.00
CA GLY A 161 -20.91 -5.56 -16.72
C GLY A 161 -19.90 -5.91 -17.79
N ILE A 162 -18.71 -5.29 -17.78
CA ILE A 162 -17.63 -5.53 -18.75
C ILE A 162 -16.98 -6.90 -18.51
N LYS A 163 -16.99 -7.41 -17.28
CA LYS A 163 -16.58 -8.79 -16.96
C LYS A 163 -17.77 -9.75 -17.02
N THR A 164 -17.83 -10.57 -18.07
CA THR A 164 -18.67 -11.78 -18.14
C THR A 164 -17.79 -12.99 -17.82
N TYR A 165 -17.93 -13.57 -16.63
CA TYR A 165 -17.20 -14.78 -16.22
C TYR A 165 -17.84 -16.03 -16.85
N ASP A 166 -17.62 -16.21 -18.17
CA ASP A 166 -17.90 -17.50 -18.82
C ASP A 166 -16.70 -18.47 -18.72
N GLU A 167 -15.53 -18.03 -18.20
CA GLU A 167 -14.43 -18.91 -17.83
C GLU A 167 -13.80 -18.52 -16.47
N PRO A 168 -13.51 -19.49 -15.59
CA PRO A 168 -13.01 -19.24 -14.24
C PRO A 168 -11.48 -19.09 -14.28
N GLU A 169 -10.97 -17.99 -14.83
CA GLU A 169 -9.59 -17.61 -14.49
C GLU A 169 -9.57 -17.21 -13.01
N LYS A 170 -9.00 -18.10 -12.20
CA LYS A 170 -8.81 -17.89 -10.76
C LYS A 170 -7.89 -16.68 -10.60
N PHE A 171 -8.44 -15.57 -10.11
CA PHE A 171 -7.68 -14.35 -9.87
C PHE A 171 -6.43 -14.67 -9.04
N SER A 172 -5.27 -14.25 -9.54
CA SER A 172 -4.01 -14.22 -8.80
C SER A 172 -3.63 -12.75 -8.62
N ALA A 173 -3.43 -12.34 -7.37
CA ALA A 173 -2.90 -11.01 -7.09
C ALA A 173 -1.60 -10.79 -7.90
N PRO A 174 -1.36 -9.59 -8.45
CA PRO A 174 -0.12 -9.29 -9.14
C PRO A 174 1.07 -9.55 -8.20
N GLN A 175 2.12 -10.19 -8.72
CA GLN A 175 3.43 -10.19 -8.06
C GLN A 175 3.86 -8.73 -7.95
N SER A 176 3.91 -8.24 -6.71
CA SER A 176 4.04 -6.85 -6.27
C SER A 176 4.97 -5.95 -7.11
N GLY A 177 4.59 -4.68 -7.30
CA GLY A 177 5.50 -3.62 -7.74
C GLY A 177 6.73 -3.44 -6.83
N LEU A 178 6.69 -4.00 -5.62
CA LEU A 178 7.81 -4.12 -4.67
C LEU A 178 9.02 -4.84 -5.29
N THR A 179 8.81 -5.94 -6.02
CA THR A 179 9.90 -6.67 -6.69
C THR A 179 10.60 -5.76 -7.70
N GLN A 180 9.85 -5.04 -8.53
CA GLN A 180 10.42 -4.10 -9.49
C GLN A 180 11.10 -2.90 -8.82
N LYS A 181 10.56 -2.43 -7.70
CA LYS A 181 11.10 -1.29 -6.96
C LYS A 181 12.36 -1.63 -6.18
N VAL A 182 12.44 -2.82 -5.59
CA VAL A 182 13.66 -3.36 -4.96
C VAL A 182 14.74 -3.57 -6.01
N ILE A 183 14.39 -4.09 -7.18
CA ILE A 183 15.29 -4.17 -8.33
C ILE A 183 15.77 -2.77 -8.72
N GLN A 184 14.86 -1.79 -8.87
CA GLN A 184 15.22 -0.42 -9.25
C GLN A 184 16.13 0.27 -8.23
N ILE A 185 15.89 0.08 -6.93
CA ILE A 185 16.74 0.65 -5.87
C ILE A 185 18.14 0.02 -5.91
N SER A 186 18.22 -1.31 -6.05
CA SER A 186 19.50 -2.00 -6.21
C SER A 186 20.26 -1.50 -7.46
N GLU A 187 19.58 -1.28 -8.57
CA GLU A 187 20.20 -0.71 -9.77
C GLU A 187 20.69 0.73 -9.55
N ASN A 188 19.92 1.56 -8.84
CA ASN A 188 20.36 2.91 -8.49
C ASN A 188 21.61 2.88 -7.58
N MET A 189 21.66 1.99 -6.60
CA MET A 189 22.84 1.81 -5.74
C MET A 189 24.07 1.38 -6.54
N LYS A 190 23.90 0.47 -7.51
CA LYS A 190 24.99 0.07 -8.41
C LYS A 190 25.47 1.20 -9.31
N ASN A 191 24.54 2.01 -9.83
CA ASN A 191 24.88 3.18 -10.63
C ASN A 191 25.65 4.22 -9.78
N GLU A 192 25.32 4.35 -8.50
CA GLU A 192 26.07 5.16 -7.55
C GLU A 192 27.49 4.61 -7.35
N CYS A 193 27.65 3.29 -7.17
CA CYS A 193 28.97 2.65 -7.10
C CYS A 193 29.79 2.91 -8.37
N ASP A 194 29.18 2.78 -9.56
CA ASP A 194 29.81 3.10 -10.83
C ASP A 194 30.27 4.56 -10.88
N SER A 195 29.41 5.50 -10.50
CA SER A 195 29.74 6.93 -10.49
C SER A 195 30.83 7.31 -9.48
N GLN A 196 30.98 6.55 -8.40
CA GLN A 196 31.97 6.83 -7.36
C GLN A 196 33.35 6.28 -7.68
N PHE A 197 33.41 5.08 -8.29
CA PHE A 197 34.68 4.35 -8.42
C PHE A 197 35.19 4.22 -9.87
N LYS A 198 34.33 4.38 -10.89
CA LYS A 198 34.78 4.38 -12.28
C LYS A 198 35.09 5.79 -12.75
N ASN A 199 36.16 5.92 -13.53
CA ASN A 199 36.53 7.19 -14.14
C ASN A 199 35.65 7.52 -15.36
N GLY A 200 35.89 8.67 -16.01
CA GLY A 200 35.10 9.13 -17.17
C GLY A 200 35.18 8.24 -18.42
N LEU A 201 36.06 7.24 -18.43
CA LEU A 201 36.16 6.20 -19.47
C LEU A 201 35.49 4.88 -19.06
N GLY A 202 34.98 4.79 -17.83
CA GLY A 202 34.39 3.57 -17.27
C GLY A 202 35.41 2.58 -16.70
N GLU A 203 36.67 3.02 -16.52
CA GLU A 203 37.78 2.21 -16.04
C GLU A 203 38.09 2.49 -14.56
N PHE A 204 38.88 1.63 -13.92
CA PHE A 204 39.35 1.81 -12.55
C PHE A 204 40.76 2.40 -12.53
N ASP A 205 40.99 3.39 -11.67
CA ASP A 205 42.29 4.06 -11.57
C ASP A 205 43.33 3.24 -10.77
N SER A 206 42.89 2.17 -10.08
CA SER A 206 43.78 1.19 -9.42
C SER A 206 43.04 -0.10 -9.05
N ASP A 207 43.80 -1.17 -8.83
CA ASP A 207 43.28 -2.46 -8.33
C ASP A 207 42.52 -2.31 -6.98
N GLN A 208 42.95 -1.38 -6.12
CA GLN A 208 42.26 -1.14 -4.85
C GLN A 208 40.87 -0.52 -5.08
N ILE A 209 40.75 0.39 -6.04
CA ILE A 209 39.47 1.02 -6.41
C ILE A 209 38.53 -0.01 -7.04
N GLU A 210 39.06 -0.97 -7.81
CA GLU A 210 38.28 -2.08 -8.35
C GLU A 210 37.74 -2.99 -7.23
N ILE A 211 38.55 -3.30 -6.22
CA ILE A 211 38.11 -4.08 -5.05
C ILE A 211 37.02 -3.33 -4.26
N ASP A 212 37.19 -2.02 -4.06
CA ASP A 212 36.22 -1.19 -3.33
C ASP A 212 34.88 -1.08 -4.08
N TRP A 213 34.95 -0.91 -5.41
CA TRP A 213 33.77 -0.97 -6.28
C TRP A 213 33.06 -2.33 -6.18
N PHE A 214 33.82 -3.43 -6.21
CA PHE A 214 33.27 -4.78 -6.13
C PHE A 214 32.54 -5.02 -4.81
N ASN A 215 33.07 -4.50 -3.70
CA ASN A 215 32.41 -4.56 -2.40
C ASN A 215 31.11 -3.74 -2.38
N CYS A 216 31.12 -2.51 -2.90
CA CYS A 216 29.94 -1.66 -3.03
C CYS A 216 28.84 -2.32 -3.88
N PHE A 217 29.22 -2.92 -5.01
CA PHE A 217 28.30 -3.59 -5.91
C PHE A 217 27.67 -4.83 -5.27
N ASN A 218 28.47 -5.62 -4.55
CA ASN A 218 27.97 -6.79 -3.81
C ASN A 218 27.05 -6.39 -2.66
N GLU A 219 27.29 -5.25 -2.00
CA GLU A 219 26.39 -4.73 -0.99
C GLU A 219 25.02 -4.39 -1.59
N ALA A 220 24.99 -3.77 -2.77
CA ALA A 220 23.73 -3.48 -3.49
C ALA A 220 22.99 -4.75 -3.97
N GLU A 221 23.72 -5.81 -4.33
CA GLU A 221 23.14 -7.12 -4.65
C GLU A 221 22.61 -7.86 -3.42
N ASN A 222 23.39 -7.89 -2.33
CA ASN A 222 22.96 -8.49 -1.07
C ASN A 222 21.72 -7.77 -0.52
N TRP A 223 21.72 -6.43 -0.56
CA TRP A 223 20.55 -5.63 -0.20
C TRP A 223 19.32 -6.02 -1.01
N LYS A 224 19.45 -6.18 -2.33
CA LYS A 224 18.35 -6.64 -3.18
C LYS A 224 17.83 -7.99 -2.73
N ILE A 225 18.72 -8.96 -2.51
CA ILE A 225 18.34 -10.32 -2.07
C ILE A 225 17.61 -10.30 -0.73
N GLU A 226 18.07 -9.49 0.22
CA GLU A 226 17.45 -9.35 1.54
C GLU A 226 16.08 -8.66 1.52
N HIS A 227 15.79 -7.87 0.47
CA HIS A 227 14.61 -7.02 0.40
C HIS A 227 13.62 -7.43 -0.70
N LEU A 228 13.95 -8.45 -1.50
CA LEU A 228 13.00 -9.07 -2.43
C LEU A 228 11.95 -9.88 -1.63
N PRO A 229 10.65 -9.76 -1.98
CA PRO A 229 9.57 -10.50 -1.31
C PRO A 229 9.56 -12.00 -1.64
#